data_AF-A0A382NDT3-F1
#
_entry.id   AF-A0A382NDT3-F1
#
_cell.length_a   1.000
_cell.length_b   1.000
_cell.length_c   1.000
_cell.angle_alpha   90.00
_cell.angle_beta   90.00
_cell.angle_gamma   90.00
#
_symmetry.space_group_name_H-M   'P 1'
#
loop_
_entity.id
_entity.type
_entity.pdbx_description
1 polymer ?
#
loop_
_entity_poly.entity_id
_entity_poly.type
_entity_poly.pdbx_seq_one_letter_code
_entity_poly.pdbx_strand_id
1 'polypeptide(L)'
;VIDLFQKIDFKSHSGLDLTWKIEMDALTPNEWECIAHMIMELSRPFQRVIGIPRGGTFLGKILNKHSTGKSTDPICIVDDVLTTGESMIDFKRKNEWREPTEYIGWVVFARGPVPIWVDALFRMPYRDSDGQVMSLMGIKKDHWS
;
A
#
# COMPACT_ATOMS: atom_id res chain seq x y z
N VAL A 1 -14.54 -17.36 -10.99
CA VAL A 1 -13.10 -17.09 -10.76
C VAL A 1 -12.88 -15.65 -11.16
N ILE A 2 -12.22 -14.87 -10.32
CA ILE A 2 -11.89 -13.46 -10.58
C ILE A 2 -10.39 -13.44 -10.86
N ASP A 3 -9.96 -12.77 -11.92
CA ASP A 3 -8.55 -12.66 -12.26
C ASP A 3 -7.90 -11.51 -11.49
N LEU A 4 -6.69 -11.72 -10.95
CA LEU A 4 -5.94 -10.69 -10.21
C LEU A 4 -5.58 -9.49 -11.09
N PHE A 5 -5.18 -9.71 -12.34
CA PHE A 5 -4.86 -8.64 -13.28
C PHE A 5 -5.93 -8.57 -14.36
N GLN A 6 -6.64 -7.46 -14.43
CA GLN A 6 -7.77 -7.29 -15.34
C GLN A 6 -7.52 -6.15 -16.31
N LYS A 7 -7.73 -6.39 -17.61
CA LYS A 7 -7.77 -5.37 -18.66
C LYS A 7 -9.20 -4.88 -18.82
N ILE A 8 -9.52 -3.76 -18.15
CA ILE A 8 -10.88 -3.20 -18.08
C ILE A 8 -10.80 -1.69 -17.94
N ASP A 9 -11.71 -0.98 -18.62
CA ASP A 9 -11.86 0.46 -18.48
C ASP A 9 -12.79 0.78 -17.31
N PHE A 10 -12.32 1.59 -16.36
CA PHE A 10 -13.10 2.05 -15.21
C PHE A 10 -12.61 3.40 -14.68
N LYS A 11 -13.49 4.09 -13.95
CA LYS A 11 -13.12 5.30 -13.20
C LYS A 11 -12.66 4.91 -11.78
N SER A 12 -11.45 5.31 -11.42
CA SER A 12 -10.85 5.07 -10.11
C SER A 12 -11.59 5.80 -8.99
N HIS A 13 -11.30 5.45 -7.74
CA HIS A 13 -11.82 6.20 -6.59
C HIS A 13 -11.35 7.67 -6.57
N SER A 14 -10.16 7.94 -7.12
CA SER A 14 -9.62 9.30 -7.32
C SER A 14 -10.13 9.98 -8.60
N GLY A 15 -11.07 9.37 -9.32
CA GLY A 15 -11.69 9.95 -10.52
C GLY A 15 -10.88 9.79 -11.82
N LEU A 16 -9.78 9.04 -11.79
CA LEU A 16 -8.92 8.78 -12.95
C LEU A 16 -9.54 7.69 -13.84
N ASP A 17 -9.51 7.88 -15.15
CA ASP A 17 -9.87 6.82 -16.09
C ASP A 17 -8.69 5.84 -16.23
N LEU A 18 -8.92 4.57 -15.92
CA LEU A 18 -7.92 3.51 -15.88
C LEU A 18 -8.34 2.35 -16.78
N THR A 19 -7.37 1.78 -17.50
CA THR A 19 -7.60 0.70 -18.47
C THR A 19 -7.24 -0.70 -17.95
N TRP A 20 -6.81 -0.78 -16.67
CA TRP A 20 -6.52 -2.02 -15.98
C TRP A 20 -6.58 -1.87 -14.45
N LYS A 21 -6.92 -2.97 -13.77
CA LYS A 21 -7.06 -3.08 -12.31
C LYS A 21 -6.26 -4.27 -11.77
N ILE A 22 -5.72 -4.13 -10.55
CA ILE A 22 -5.29 -5.26 -9.72
C ILE A 22 -6.46 -5.57 -8.77
N GLU A 23 -7.13 -6.69 -8.97
CA GLU A 23 -8.29 -7.12 -8.19
C GLU A 23 -7.87 -8.05 -7.07
N MET A 24 -7.63 -7.46 -5.89
CA MET A 24 -7.08 -8.17 -4.74
C MET A 24 -8.07 -9.15 -4.10
N ASP A 25 -9.37 -9.04 -4.43
CA ASP A 25 -10.40 -10.03 -4.12
C ASP A 25 -10.16 -11.37 -4.84
N ALA A 26 -9.28 -11.42 -5.84
CA ALA A 26 -8.86 -12.65 -6.50
C ALA A 26 -7.98 -13.54 -5.61
N LEU A 27 -7.32 -12.98 -4.59
CA LEU A 27 -6.40 -13.72 -3.74
C LEU A 27 -7.13 -14.61 -2.73
N THR A 28 -6.61 -15.81 -2.56
CA THR A 28 -7.07 -16.74 -1.53
C THR A 28 -6.60 -16.29 -0.14
N PRO A 29 -7.26 -16.75 0.94
CA PRO A 29 -6.80 -16.48 2.31
C PRO A 29 -5.34 -16.91 2.56
N ASN A 30 -4.88 -18.01 1.95
CA ASN A 30 -3.50 -18.48 2.10
C ASN A 30 -2.49 -17.54 1.44
N GLU A 31 -2.83 -16.96 0.29
CA GLU A 31 -1.99 -15.95 -0.37
C GLU A 31 -1.91 -14.67 0.47
N TRP A 32 -3.02 -14.26 1.09
CA TRP A 32 -3.02 -13.13 2.02
C TRP A 32 -2.17 -13.37 3.28
N GLU A 33 -2.22 -14.57 3.86
CA GLU A 33 -1.35 -14.94 4.99
C GLU A 33 0.13 -14.97 4.57
N CYS A 34 0.43 -15.43 3.35
CA CYS A 34 1.77 -15.38 2.77
C CYS A 34 2.26 -13.92 2.60
N ILE A 35 1.42 -13.04 2.03
CA ILE A 35 1.73 -11.61 1.90
C ILE A 35 1.98 -10.97 3.26
N ALA A 36 1.14 -11.27 4.25
CA ALA A 36 1.33 -10.77 5.61
C ALA A 36 2.66 -11.27 6.21
N HIS A 37 3.01 -12.53 5.98
CA HIS A 37 4.30 -13.09 6.40
C HIS A 37 5.48 -12.33 5.77
N MET A 38 5.45 -12.09 4.47
CA MET A 38 6.49 -11.31 3.77
C MET A 38 6.63 -9.89 4.32
N ILE A 39 5.51 -9.22 4.62
CA ILE A 39 5.52 -7.88 5.24
C ILE A 39 6.14 -7.96 6.65
N MET A 40 5.80 -8.98 7.44
CA MET A 40 6.31 -9.14 8.80
C MET A 40 7.82 -9.44 8.86
N GLU A 41 8.41 -10.03 7.82
CA GLU A 41 9.87 -10.20 7.72
C GLU A 41 10.61 -8.87 7.56
N LEU A 42 9.94 -7.84 7.02
CA LEU A 42 10.53 -6.54 6.70
C LEU A 42 10.11 -5.44 7.67
N SER A 43 8.91 -5.53 8.23
CA SER A 43 8.33 -4.49 9.07
C SER A 43 8.99 -4.45 10.44
N ARG A 44 9.24 -3.24 10.94
CA ARG A 44 9.46 -3.04 12.38
C ARG A 44 8.15 -3.27 13.17
N PRO A 45 8.22 -3.47 14.50
CA PRO A 45 7.03 -3.65 15.34
C PRO A 45 6.05 -2.46 15.26
N PHE A 46 4.77 -2.72 15.50
CA PHE A 46 3.70 -1.73 15.50
C PHE A 46 2.68 -2.00 16.62
N GLN A 47 2.11 -0.91 17.16
CA GLN A 47 1.12 -0.95 18.24
C GLN A 47 -0.14 -1.69 17.82
N ARG A 48 -0.68 -1.32 16.66
CA ARG A 48 -1.90 -1.86 16.04
C ARG A 48 -1.93 -1.52 14.56
N VAL A 49 -2.81 -2.20 13.81
CA VAL A 49 -2.96 -2.02 12.37
C VAL A 49 -4.33 -1.44 12.03
N ILE A 50 -4.36 -0.52 11.07
CA ILE A 50 -5.59 0.07 10.53
C ILE A 50 -5.62 -0.13 9.02
N GLY A 51 -6.58 -0.93 8.55
CA GLY A 51 -6.83 -1.10 7.12
C GLY A 51 -7.64 0.06 6.55
N ILE A 52 -7.21 0.61 5.41
CA ILE A 52 -8.05 1.52 4.62
C ILE A 52 -9.35 0.79 4.22
N PRO A 53 -10.53 1.43 4.34
CA PRO A 53 -11.79 0.78 3.99
C PRO A 53 -11.84 0.28 2.54
N ARG A 54 -12.35 -0.95 2.38
CA ARG A 54 -12.43 -1.74 1.13
C ARG A 54 -11.13 -2.49 0.81
N GLY A 55 -10.05 -1.79 0.45
CA GLY A 55 -8.80 -2.44 0.04
C GLY A 55 -8.00 -3.05 1.19
N GLY A 56 -7.55 -2.20 2.11
CA GLY A 56 -6.70 -2.62 3.25
C GLY A 56 -7.36 -3.41 4.37
N THR A 57 -8.68 -3.64 4.34
CA THR A 57 -9.41 -4.19 5.50
C THR A 57 -9.00 -5.63 5.83
N PHE A 58 -8.84 -6.47 4.80
CA PHE A 58 -8.47 -7.88 5.00
C PHE A 58 -7.02 -8.01 5.48
N LEU A 59 -6.09 -7.32 4.81
CA LEU A 59 -4.68 -7.25 5.19
C LEU A 59 -4.52 -6.72 6.63
N GLY A 60 -5.24 -5.65 6.97
CA GLY A 60 -5.22 -5.05 8.29
C GLY A 60 -5.63 -6.04 9.37
N LYS A 61 -6.68 -6.84 9.12
CA LYS A 61 -7.12 -7.89 10.07
C LYS A 61 -6.04 -8.95 10.31
N ILE A 62 -5.32 -9.36 9.27
CA ILE A 62 -4.28 -10.38 9.39
C ILE A 62 -3.06 -9.83 10.13
N LEU A 63 -2.53 -8.69 9.68
CA LEU A 63 -1.35 -8.07 10.30
C LEU A 63 -1.63 -7.65 11.75
N ASN A 64 -2.86 -7.26 12.09
CA ASN A 64 -3.19 -6.88 13.46
C ASN A 64 -3.02 -8.03 14.47
N LYS A 65 -2.98 -9.30 14.03
CA LYS A 65 -2.63 -10.45 14.89
C LYS A 65 -1.19 -10.36 15.46
N HIS A 66 -0.31 -9.59 14.82
CA HIS A 66 1.08 -9.40 15.22
C HIS A 66 1.32 -8.11 16.01
N SER A 67 0.25 -7.40 16.38
CA SER A 67 0.30 -6.12 17.09
C SER A 67 0.92 -6.27 18.47
N THR A 68 1.79 -5.32 18.86
CA THR A 68 2.43 -5.34 20.18
C THR A 68 1.55 -4.78 21.28
N GLY A 69 0.58 -3.92 20.93
CA GLY A 69 -0.24 -3.16 21.88
C GLY A 69 0.52 -2.06 22.64
N LYS A 70 1.83 -1.89 22.43
CA LYS A 70 2.64 -0.90 23.14
C LYS A 70 2.40 0.48 22.57
N SER A 71 2.08 1.46 23.41
CA SER A 71 1.85 2.85 22.99
C SER A 71 3.11 3.56 22.47
N THR A 72 4.29 2.97 22.65
CA THR A 72 5.56 3.47 22.11
C THR A 72 5.82 3.04 20.67
N ASP A 73 5.11 2.01 20.19
CA ASP A 73 5.28 1.50 18.84
C ASP A 73 4.34 2.28 17.89
N PRO A 74 4.70 2.42 16.60
CA PRO A 74 3.89 3.18 15.65
C PRO A 74 2.54 2.51 15.37
N ILE A 75 1.57 3.29 14.89
CA ILE A 75 0.37 2.74 14.25
C ILE A 75 0.70 2.41 12.78
N CYS A 76 0.38 1.18 12.36
CA CYS A 76 0.54 0.77 10.97
C CYS A 76 -0.75 0.98 10.18
N ILE A 77 -0.72 1.78 9.12
CA ILE A 77 -1.85 1.93 8.17
C ILE A 77 -1.57 1.03 6.97
N VAL A 78 -2.57 0.29 6.50
CA VAL A 78 -2.38 -0.61 5.34
C VAL A 78 -3.44 -0.44 4.28
N ASP A 79 -3.05 -0.64 3.03
CA ASP A 79 -3.93 -0.75 1.87
C ASP A 79 -3.47 -1.91 0.97
N ASP A 80 -4.32 -2.36 0.07
CA ASP A 80 -3.97 -3.44 -0.85
C ASP A 80 -3.21 -2.90 -2.08
N VAL A 81 -3.72 -1.84 -2.71
CA VAL A 81 -3.17 -1.21 -3.92
C VAL A 81 -3.11 0.30 -3.78
N LEU A 82 -1.90 0.86 -3.77
CA LEU A 82 -1.67 2.30 -3.80
C LEU A 82 -1.61 2.81 -5.24
N THR A 83 -2.49 3.77 -5.58
CA THR A 83 -2.46 4.49 -6.86
C THR A 83 -1.79 5.86 -6.72
N THR A 84 -2.50 6.83 -6.16
CA THR A 84 -2.01 8.20 -5.89
C THR A 84 -1.45 8.36 -4.48
N GLY A 85 -1.81 7.45 -3.56
CA GLY A 85 -1.48 7.54 -2.13
C GLY A 85 -2.40 8.45 -1.32
N GLU A 86 -3.38 9.11 -1.96
CA GLU A 86 -4.31 10.03 -1.29
C GLU A 86 -5.11 9.36 -0.16
N SER A 87 -5.55 8.11 -0.35
CA SER A 87 -6.29 7.35 0.69
C SER A 87 -5.47 7.25 1.98
N MET A 88 -4.21 6.87 1.88
CA MET A 88 -3.28 6.73 3.00
C MET A 88 -2.99 8.07 3.68
N ILE A 89 -2.72 9.10 2.88
CA ILE A 89 -2.42 10.46 3.38
C ILE A 89 -3.63 11.06 4.11
N ASP A 90 -4.80 10.97 3.49
CA ASP A 90 -6.05 11.47 4.06
C ASP A 90 -6.41 10.73 5.34
N PHE A 91 -6.19 9.41 5.37
CA PHE A 91 -6.43 8.62 6.56
C PHE A 91 -5.51 9.02 7.70
N LYS A 92 -4.20 9.12 7.46
CA LYS A 92 -3.23 9.60 8.46
C LYS A 92 -3.63 10.98 8.97
N ARG A 93 -3.88 11.94 8.07
CA ARG A 93 -4.22 13.33 8.42
C ARG A 93 -5.48 13.43 9.28
N LYS A 94 -6.51 12.62 9.00
CA LYS A 94 -7.76 12.61 9.77
C LYS A 94 -7.60 12.02 11.18
N ASN A 95 -6.61 11.15 11.39
CA ASN A 95 -6.40 10.46 12.66
C ASN A 95 -5.28 11.09 13.51
N GLU A 96 -4.26 11.73 12.90
CA GLU A 96 -3.08 12.19 13.66
C GLU A 96 -3.39 13.22 14.74
N TRP A 97 -4.42 14.05 14.55
CA TRP A 97 -4.83 15.02 15.56
C TRP A 97 -5.48 14.35 16.79
N ARG A 98 -6.15 13.22 16.59
CA ARG A 98 -6.79 12.44 17.65
C ARG A 98 -5.82 11.50 18.33
N GLU A 99 -4.88 10.96 17.57
CA GLU A 99 -3.86 10.00 18.01
C GLU A 99 -2.49 10.47 17.51
N PRO A 100 -1.88 11.44 18.23
CA PRO A 100 -0.57 11.97 17.87
C PRO A 100 0.51 10.94 18.22
N THR A 101 0.82 10.09 17.25
CA THR A 101 1.84 9.04 17.34
C THR A 101 2.61 8.94 16.02
N GLU A 102 3.65 8.11 16.01
CA GLU A 102 4.34 7.77 14.77
C GLU A 102 3.47 6.84 13.92
N TYR A 103 3.43 7.08 12.61
CA TYR A 103 2.72 6.23 11.67
C TYR A 103 3.70 5.61 10.68
N ILE A 104 3.54 4.32 10.44
CA ILE A 104 4.13 3.60 9.31
C ILE A 104 3.03 3.11 8.40
N GLY A 105 3.35 2.77 7.17
CA GLY A 105 2.38 2.15 6.28
C GLY A 105 2.95 1.03 5.42
N TRP A 106 2.07 0.12 5.04
CA TRP A 106 2.39 -0.95 4.11
C TRP A 106 1.29 -1.10 3.06
N VAL A 107 1.70 -1.27 1.81
CA VAL A 107 0.80 -1.67 0.72
C VAL A 107 1.32 -2.88 -0.01
N VAL A 108 0.43 -3.71 -0.56
CA VAL A 108 0.87 -4.88 -1.33
C VAL A 108 1.43 -4.43 -2.67
N PHE A 109 0.67 -3.64 -3.43
CA PHE A 109 1.10 -3.07 -4.70
C PHE A 109 1.14 -1.56 -4.66
N ALA A 110 2.19 -0.96 -5.23
CA ALA A 110 2.24 0.48 -5.50
C ALA A 110 2.37 0.73 -7.01
N ARG A 111 1.37 1.40 -7.59
CA ARG A 111 1.31 1.77 -9.01
C ARG A 111 1.95 3.11 -9.34
N GLY A 112 2.37 3.85 -8.30
CA GLY A 112 2.77 5.24 -8.39
C GLY A 112 3.78 5.62 -7.30
N PRO A 113 4.00 6.93 -7.10
CA PRO A 113 4.83 7.41 -6.00
C PRO A 113 4.23 6.97 -4.66
N VAL A 114 5.12 6.60 -3.73
CA VAL A 114 4.73 6.13 -2.40
C VAL A 114 5.14 7.21 -1.38
N PRO A 115 4.27 7.59 -0.43
CA PRO A 115 4.65 8.51 0.64
C PRO A 115 5.85 7.98 1.44
N ILE A 116 6.71 8.87 1.93
CA ILE A 116 7.97 8.48 2.61
C ILE A 116 7.80 7.56 3.83
N TRP A 117 6.63 7.58 4.47
CA TRP A 117 6.30 6.76 5.64
C TRP A 117 5.61 5.43 5.29
N VAL A 118 5.41 5.14 3.99
CA VAL A 118 4.74 3.95 3.49
C VAL A 118 5.74 3.11 2.70
N ASP A 119 5.80 1.81 2.99
CA ASP A 119 6.53 0.82 2.22
C ASP A 119 5.57 0.03 1.32
N ALA A 120 6.11 -0.58 0.25
CA ALA A 120 5.34 -1.37 -0.71
C ALA A 120 6.04 -2.71 -0.97
N LEU A 121 5.30 -3.81 -0.88
CA LEU A 121 5.85 -5.15 -1.15
C LEU A 121 6.22 -5.32 -2.63
N PHE A 122 5.37 -4.83 -3.52
CA PHE A 122 5.58 -4.81 -4.96
C PHE A 122 5.42 -3.39 -5.51
N ARG A 123 6.54 -2.74 -5.83
CA ARG A 123 6.54 -1.41 -6.44
C ARG A 123 6.61 -1.52 -7.96
N MET A 124 5.65 -0.94 -8.67
CA MET A 124 5.64 -0.93 -10.13
C MET A 124 6.41 0.28 -10.68
N PRO A 125 6.93 0.20 -11.91
CA PRO A 125 7.35 1.38 -12.64
C PRO A 125 6.16 2.34 -12.81
N TYR A 126 6.43 3.64 -12.70
CA TYR A 126 5.40 4.68 -12.87
C TYR A 126 5.96 5.86 -13.64
N ARG A 127 5.07 6.72 -14.16
CA ARG A 127 5.46 7.98 -14.78
C ARG A 127 5.38 9.09 -13.75
N ASP A 128 6.45 9.87 -13.62
CA ASP A 128 6.45 11.09 -12.82
C ASP A 128 5.76 12.23 -13.59
N SER A 129 5.55 13.35 -12.92
CA SER A 129 4.89 14.56 -13.41
C SER A 129 5.55 15.17 -14.66
N ASP A 130 6.85 14.93 -14.86
CA ASP A 130 7.61 15.33 -16.06
C ASP A 130 7.56 14.28 -17.19
N GLY A 131 6.82 13.19 -17.01
CA GLY A 131 6.64 12.11 -18.00
C GLY A 131 7.73 11.04 -17.97
N GLN A 132 8.78 11.20 -17.14
CA GLN A 132 9.85 10.22 -17.02
C GLN A 132 9.35 8.94 -16.35
N VAL A 133 9.85 7.80 -16.84
CA VAL A 133 9.53 6.49 -16.25
C VAL A 133 10.49 6.22 -15.10
N MET A 134 9.96 6.23 -13.89
CA MET A 134 10.64 5.84 -12.67
C MET A 134 10.63 4.32 -12.56
N SER A 135 11.81 3.70 -12.62
CA SER A 135 11.98 2.24 -12.43
C SER A 135 12.45 1.93 -11.01
N LEU A 136 12.32 0.66 -10.60
CA LEU A 136 12.36 0.13 -9.24
C LEU A 136 13.66 0.36 -8.44
N MET A 137 14.70 0.98 -9.01
CA MET A 137 15.89 1.36 -8.25
C MET A 137 16.24 2.81 -8.53
N GLY A 138 16.56 3.56 -7.48
CA GLY A 138 16.91 4.97 -7.53
C GLY A 138 18.20 5.26 -8.29
N ILE A 139 18.18 5.09 -9.61
CA ILE A 139 19.17 5.61 -10.55
C ILE A 139 18.43 6.08 -11.80
N LYS A 140 18.73 7.32 -12.20
CA LYS A 140 18.27 7.98 -13.41
C LYS A 140 18.64 7.18 -14.66
N LYS A 141 17.72 7.11 -15.62
CA LYS A 141 17.80 6.27 -16.84
C LYS A 141 18.90 6.72 -17.82
N ASP A 142 19.49 7.88 -17.57
CA ASP A 142 20.61 8.52 -18.26
C ASP A 142 21.99 7.87 -17.95
N HIS A 143 22.05 6.86 -17.09
CA HIS A 143 23.27 6.06 -16.83
C HIS A 143 23.34 4.74 -17.63
N TRP A 144 22.54 4.59 -18.69
CA TRP A 144 22.54 3.40 -19.57
C TRP A 144 23.20 3.61 -20.94
N SER A 145 24.23 4.47 -21.02
CA SER A 145 25.10 4.60 -22.20
C SER A 145 26.55 4.30 -21.87
#